data_AF-A0A8C0ASH3-F1
#
_entry.id   AF-A0A8C0ASH3-F1
#
_cell.length_a   1.000
_cell.length_b   1.000
_cell.length_c   1.000
_cell.angle_alpha   90.00
_cell.angle_beta   90.00
_cell.angle_gamma   90.00
#
_symmetry.space_group_name_H-M   'P 1'
#
loop_
_entity.id
_entity.type
_entity.pdbx_description
1 polymer ?
#
loop_
_entity_poly.entity_id
_entity_poly.type
_entity_poly.pdbx_seq_one_letter_code
_entity_poly.pdbx_strand_id
1 'polypeptide(L)'
;MRKSKCLWSLVHDQNNDLGVALLVAAEFWEQGDLEISVLQQQPIPMMDRRKVAEIPKLQVGFIDFMKMCRCGEFSHFHKEIQPMLDGLLKNINEWKTHADEYDAKPKALEEEKKKEEEKMAAKKGLKQYLAFSCPA
;
A
#
# COMPACT_ATOMS: atom_id res chain seq x y z
N MET A 1 -25.23 31.72 9.70
CA MET A 1 -24.89 30.60 8.79
C MET A 1 -23.40 30.21 8.96
N ARG A 2 -23.04 29.37 9.94
CA ARG A 2 -21.66 28.84 10.13
C ARG A 2 -21.65 27.45 10.79
N LYS A 3 -22.49 26.52 10.34
CA LYS A 3 -22.46 25.13 10.86
C LYS A 3 -22.41 24.01 9.81
N SER A 4 -22.52 24.33 8.52
CA SER A 4 -22.49 23.28 7.47
C SER A 4 -21.09 22.97 6.92
N LYS A 5 -20.04 23.73 7.29
CA LYS A 5 -18.67 23.47 6.82
C LYS A 5 -17.93 22.37 7.60
N CYS A 6 -18.31 22.02 8.83
CA CYS A 6 -17.56 21.04 9.63
C CYS A 6 -17.94 19.58 9.36
N LEU A 7 -19.19 19.28 8.98
CA LEU A 7 -19.63 17.88 8.86
C LEU A 7 -19.13 17.24 7.55
N TRP A 8 -18.99 18.03 6.49
CA TRP A 8 -18.52 17.54 5.19
C TRP A 8 -17.01 17.29 5.18
N SER A 9 -16.23 18.08 5.93
CA SER A 9 -14.79 17.88 6.10
C SER A 9 -14.45 16.60 6.86
N LEU A 10 -15.34 16.13 7.74
CA LEU A 10 -15.15 14.95 8.59
C LEU A 10 -15.38 13.62 7.84
N VAL A 11 -16.20 13.63 6.78
CA VAL A 11 -16.41 12.47 5.89
C VAL A 11 -15.31 12.39 4.82
N HIS A 12 -14.49 13.42 4.67
CA HIS A 12 -13.41 13.52 3.67
C HIS A 12 -12.03 13.78 4.31
N ASP A 13 -11.84 13.36 5.57
CA ASP A 13 -10.55 13.44 6.26
C ASP A 13 -9.71 12.20 5.92
N GLN A 14 -8.51 12.41 5.37
CA GLN A 14 -7.57 11.35 4.96
C GLN A 14 -7.26 10.35 6.09
N ASN A 15 -7.31 10.81 7.34
CA ASN A 15 -7.08 9.95 8.50
C ASN A 15 -8.19 8.92 8.71
N ASN A 16 -9.42 9.20 8.26
CA ASN A 16 -10.55 8.30 8.41
C ASN A 16 -10.50 7.19 7.35
N ASP A 17 -10.18 7.52 6.10
CA ASP A 17 -10.18 6.56 4.99
C ASP A 17 -9.10 5.48 5.16
N LEU A 18 -7.90 5.87 5.59
CA LEU A 18 -6.84 4.90 5.92
C LEU A 18 -7.20 4.05 7.15
N GLY A 19 -7.81 4.67 8.18
CA GLY A 19 -8.26 3.97 9.38
C GLY A 19 -9.32 2.90 9.06
N VAL A 20 -10.30 3.25 8.23
CA VAL A 20 -11.33 2.31 7.75
C VAL A 20 -10.70 1.20 6.89
N ALA A 21 -9.78 1.54 5.98
CA ALA A 21 -9.10 0.55 5.14
C ALA A 21 -8.29 -0.47 5.97
N LEU A 22 -7.67 -0.05 7.08
CA LEU A 22 -6.93 -0.92 7.98
C LEU A 22 -7.84 -1.85 8.80
N LEU A 23 -8.99 -1.35 9.26
CA LEU A 23 -9.98 -2.19 9.96
C LEU A 23 -10.51 -3.29 9.04
N VAL A 24 -10.85 -2.93 7.81
CA VAL A 24 -11.31 -3.88 6.78
C VAL A 24 -10.21 -4.89 6.44
N ALA A 25 -8.96 -4.43 6.30
CA ALA A 25 -7.82 -5.33 6.06
C ALA A 25 -7.60 -6.33 7.21
N ALA A 26 -7.83 -5.92 8.46
CA ALA A 26 -7.73 -6.80 9.61
C ALA A 26 -8.74 -7.96 9.54
N GLU A 27 -9.99 -7.68 9.15
CA GLU A 27 -11.00 -8.73 8.94
C GLU A 27 -10.60 -9.69 7.81
N PHE A 28 -10.08 -9.16 6.70
CA PHE A 28 -9.58 -9.99 5.59
C PHE A 28 -8.42 -10.89 5.99
N TRP A 29 -7.54 -10.44 6.89
CA TRP A 29 -6.44 -11.26 7.39
C TRP A 29 -6.90 -12.38 8.32
N GLU A 30 -7.87 -12.12 9.19
CA GLU A 30 -8.45 -13.16 10.04
C GLU A 30 -9.09 -14.27 9.18
N GLN A 31 -9.76 -13.90 8.09
CA GLN A 31 -10.28 -14.89 7.14
C GLN A 31 -9.15 -15.64 6.41
N GLY A 32 -8.11 -14.95 5.95
CA GLY A 32 -6.96 -15.59 5.30
C GLY A 32 -6.23 -16.58 6.21
N ASP A 33 -6.14 -16.29 7.50
CA ASP A 33 -5.57 -17.22 8.49
C ASP A 33 -6.45 -18.45 8.70
N LEU A 34 -7.78 -18.31 8.60
CA LEU A 34 -8.71 -19.44 8.59
C LEU A 34 -8.56 -20.29 7.32
N GLU A 35 -8.35 -19.69 6.16
CA GLU A 35 -8.09 -20.42 4.91
C GLU A 35 -6.82 -21.27 4.99
N ILE A 36 -5.78 -20.78 5.67
CA ILE A 36 -4.55 -21.55 5.92
C ILE A 36 -4.80 -22.66 6.94
N SER A 37 -5.38 -22.32 8.09
CA SER A 37 -5.49 -23.25 9.23
C SER A 37 -6.55 -24.33 9.03
N VAL A 38 -7.65 -24.02 8.36
CA VAL A 38 -8.79 -24.93 8.15
C VAL A 38 -8.74 -25.60 6.79
N LEU A 39 -8.45 -24.84 5.72
CA LEU A 39 -8.52 -25.34 4.34
C LEU A 39 -7.16 -25.74 3.76
N GLN A 40 -6.05 -25.41 4.43
CA GLN A 40 -4.68 -25.63 3.96
C GLN A 40 -4.42 -24.98 2.58
N GLN A 41 -5.12 -23.87 2.30
CA GLN A 41 -4.99 -23.11 1.06
C GLN A 41 -4.17 -21.85 1.29
N GLN A 42 -3.53 -21.37 0.23
CA GLN A 42 -2.85 -20.08 0.24
C GLN A 42 -3.89 -18.97 -0.01
N PRO A 43 -3.98 -17.96 0.88
CA PRO A 43 -4.95 -16.89 0.75
C PRO A 43 -4.60 -15.98 -0.44
N ILE A 44 -5.61 -15.31 -0.99
CA ILE A 44 -5.38 -14.30 -2.04
C ILE A 44 -4.57 -13.13 -1.46
N PRO A 45 -3.84 -12.34 -2.29
CA PRO A 45 -2.93 -11.30 -1.80
C PRO A 45 -3.54 -10.28 -0.83
N MET A 46 -4.82 -9.95 -0.98
CA MET A 46 -5.54 -9.02 -0.09
C MET A 46 -5.81 -9.58 1.32
N MET A 47 -5.83 -10.90 1.46
CA MET A 47 -6.06 -11.62 2.72
C MET A 47 -4.75 -12.10 3.36
N ASP A 48 -3.60 -11.88 2.72
CA ASP A 48 -2.29 -12.26 3.24
C ASP A 48 -1.66 -11.12 4.07
N ARG A 49 -1.60 -11.31 5.39
CA ARG A 49 -0.95 -10.39 6.34
C ARG A 49 0.52 -10.10 6.03
N ARG A 50 1.20 -10.92 5.22
CA ARG A 50 2.60 -10.69 4.84
C ARG A 50 2.74 -9.69 3.70
N LYS A 51 1.64 -9.39 3.02
CA LYS A 51 1.55 -8.48 1.86
C LYS A 51 0.89 -7.15 2.21
N VAL A 52 0.93 -6.73 3.48
CA VAL A 52 0.46 -5.39 3.92
C VAL A 52 1.04 -4.27 3.06
N ALA A 53 2.29 -4.47 2.63
CA ALA A 53 3.02 -3.72 1.63
C ALA A 53 2.22 -3.34 0.38
N GLU A 54 1.41 -4.27 -0.12
CA GLU A 54 0.71 -4.16 -1.40
C GLU A 54 -0.67 -3.51 -1.25
N ILE A 55 -1.13 -3.21 -0.02
CA ILE A 55 -2.45 -2.63 0.27
C ILE A 55 -2.73 -1.37 -0.55
N PRO A 56 -1.82 -0.38 -0.67
CA PRO A 56 -2.11 0.82 -1.43
C PRO A 56 -2.46 0.51 -2.90
N LYS A 57 -1.75 -0.44 -3.52
CA LYS A 57 -2.02 -0.87 -4.90
C LYS A 57 -3.33 -1.63 -5.03
N LEU A 58 -3.61 -2.51 -4.06
CA LEU A 58 -4.85 -3.27 -4.01
C LEU A 58 -6.07 -2.35 -3.84
N GLN A 59 -5.96 -1.29 -3.03
CA GLN A 59 -6.99 -0.27 -2.89
C GLN A 59 -7.24 0.52 -4.18
N VAL A 60 -6.18 0.91 -4.92
CA VAL A 60 -6.35 1.56 -6.23
C VAL A 60 -7.14 0.66 -7.19
N GLY A 61 -6.78 -0.63 -7.29
CA GLY A 61 -7.47 -1.58 -8.16
C GLY A 61 -8.94 -1.81 -7.75
N PHE A 62 -9.22 -1.91 -6.45
CA PHE A 62 -10.58 -2.08 -5.94
C PHE A 62 -11.45 -0.85 -6.21
N ILE A 63 -10.93 0.35 -5.96
CA ILE A 63 -11.67 1.60 -6.21
C ILE A 63 -11.90 1.79 -7.72
N ASP A 64 -10.93 1.49 -8.57
CA ASP A 64 -11.11 1.57 -10.04
C ASP A 64 -12.18 0.59 -10.55
N PHE A 65 -12.22 -0.62 -10.00
CA PHE A 65 -13.28 -1.59 -10.31
C PHE A 65 -14.66 -1.09 -9.87
N MET A 66 -14.78 -0.54 -8.66
CA MET A 66 -16.05 -0.04 -8.12
C MET A 66 -16.54 1.23 -8.82
N LYS A 67 -15.64 2.14 -9.22
CA LYS A 67 -16.02 3.38 -9.93
C LYS A 67 -16.72 3.08 -11.25
N MET A 68 -16.27 2.03 -11.95
CA MET A 68 -16.80 1.60 -13.25
C MET A 68 -18.25 1.10 -13.12
N CYS A 69 -18.58 0.41 -12.03
CA CYS A 69 -19.86 -0.27 -11.86
C CYS A 69 -20.99 0.62 -11.27
N ARG A 70 -20.69 1.84 -10.79
CA ARG A 70 -21.68 2.60 -10.01
C ARG A 70 -21.65 4.13 -10.14
N CYS A 71 -20.50 4.78 -10.27
CA CYS A 71 -20.48 6.26 -10.24
C CYS A 71 -20.37 6.89 -11.63
N GLY A 72 -19.69 6.22 -12.57
CA GLY A 72 -19.50 6.75 -13.94
C GLY A 72 -20.81 7.02 -14.66
N GLU A 73 -21.65 5.98 -14.79
CA GLU A 73 -22.94 6.07 -15.49
C GLU A 73 -23.94 6.97 -14.75
N PHE A 74 -24.09 6.79 -13.44
CA PHE A 74 -25.12 7.52 -12.68
C PHE A 74 -24.84 9.03 -12.58
N SER A 75 -23.58 9.45 -12.58
CA SER A 75 -23.21 10.87 -12.57
C SER A 75 -23.54 11.60 -13.88
N HIS A 76 -23.72 10.85 -14.97
CA HIS A 76 -24.17 11.36 -16.26
C HIS A 76 -25.67 11.72 -16.23
N PHE A 77 -26.47 10.92 -15.52
CA PHE A 77 -27.91 11.09 -15.42
C PHE A 77 -28.33 12.00 -14.25
N HIS A 78 -27.58 12.01 -13.16
CA HIS A 78 -27.91 12.76 -11.94
C HIS A 78 -26.73 13.63 -11.49
N LYS A 79 -26.88 14.95 -11.65
CA LYS A 79 -25.84 15.92 -11.26
C LYS A 79 -25.61 15.95 -9.74
N GLU A 80 -26.55 15.50 -8.92
CA GLU A 80 -26.36 15.41 -7.47
C GLU A 80 -25.30 14.36 -7.05
N ILE A 81 -24.94 13.43 -7.96
CA ILE A 81 -23.96 12.37 -7.69
C ILE A 81 -22.52 12.83 -7.99
N GLN A 82 -22.34 13.94 -8.72
CA GLN A 82 -21.02 14.48 -9.09
C GLN A 82 -20.07 14.68 -7.89
N PRO A 83 -20.49 15.24 -6.74
CA PRO A 83 -19.60 15.41 -5.59
C PRO A 83 -19.05 14.09 -5.03
N MET A 84 -19.81 13.00 -5.15
CA MET A 84 -19.37 11.66 -4.73
C MET A 84 -18.33 11.09 -5.71
N LEU A 85 -18.51 11.33 -7.01
CA LEU A 85 -17.51 10.97 -8.03
C LEU A 85 -16.21 11.77 -7.84
N ASP A 86 -16.30 13.07 -7.58
CA ASP A 86 -15.15 13.93 -7.31
C ASP A 86 -14.37 13.48 -6.07
N GLY A 87 -15.09 13.15 -4.98
CA GLY A 87 -14.49 12.59 -3.78
C GLY A 87 -13.78 11.25 -4.04
N LEU A 88 -14.39 10.38 -4.83
CA LEU A 88 -13.80 9.11 -5.23
C LEU A 88 -12.52 9.30 -6.06
N LEU A 89 -12.54 10.22 -7.03
CA LEU A 89 -11.38 10.53 -7.87
C LEU A 89 -10.23 11.11 -7.05
N LYS A 90 -10.53 11.97 -6.07
CA LYS A 90 -9.53 12.49 -5.11
C LYS A 90 -8.90 11.35 -4.31
N ASN A 91 -9.71 10.46 -3.74
CA ASN A 91 -9.26 9.32 -2.96
C ASN A 91 -8.35 8.39 -3.80
N ILE A 92 -8.71 8.09 -5.06
CA ILE A 92 -7.87 7.30 -5.96
C ILE A 92 -6.48 7.94 -6.15
N ASN A 93 -6.41 9.25 -6.34
CA ASN A 93 -5.12 9.92 -6.54
C ASN A 93 -4.24 9.85 -5.28
N GLU A 94 -4.84 9.93 -4.11
CA GLU A 94 -4.13 9.79 -2.83
C GLU A 94 -3.57 8.37 -2.65
N TRP A 95 -4.39 7.35 -2.92
CA TRP A 95 -3.93 5.95 -2.90
C TRP A 95 -2.84 5.66 -3.93
N LYS A 96 -2.86 6.32 -5.08
CA LYS A 96 -1.77 6.25 -6.07
C LYS A 96 -0.48 6.85 -5.53
N THR A 97 -0.54 8.03 -4.91
CA THR A 97 0.64 8.63 -4.26
C THR A 97 1.21 7.72 -3.18
N HIS A 98 0.36 7.11 -2.34
CA HIS A 98 0.82 6.14 -1.34
C HIS A 98 1.41 4.87 -1.95
N ALA A 99 0.87 4.38 -3.06
CA ALA A 99 1.44 3.25 -3.80
C ALA A 99 2.82 3.58 -4.38
N ASP A 100 3.00 4.78 -4.94
CA ASP A 100 4.27 5.25 -5.50
C ASP A 100 5.33 5.44 -4.41
N GLU A 101 4.97 6.07 -3.28
CA GLU A 101 5.85 6.20 -2.10
C GLU A 101 6.26 4.84 -1.54
N TYR A 102 5.33 3.88 -1.55
CA TYR A 102 5.60 2.54 -1.08
C TYR A 102 6.57 1.81 -2.02
N ASP A 103 6.40 1.91 -3.34
CA ASP A 103 7.30 1.27 -4.31
C ASP A 103 8.74 1.80 -4.31
N ALA A 104 8.92 3.06 -3.90
CA ALA A 104 10.24 3.68 -3.79
C ALA A 104 11.06 3.14 -2.60
N LYS A 105 10.40 2.81 -1.48
CA LYS A 105 11.05 2.36 -0.22
C LYS A 105 11.79 1.02 -0.32
N PRO A 106 11.23 -0.09 -0.85
CA PRO A 106 11.92 -1.37 -0.95
C PRO A 106 13.07 -1.30 -1.96
N LYS A 107 12.94 -0.52 -3.04
CA LYS A 107 14.02 -0.30 -4.01
C LYS A 107 15.23 0.39 -3.36
N ALA A 108 14.97 1.43 -2.57
CA ALA A 108 16.02 2.11 -1.81
C ALA A 108 16.70 1.16 -0.81
N LEU A 109 15.93 0.35 -0.08
CA LEU A 109 16.46 -0.61 0.89
C LEU A 109 17.26 -1.74 0.23
N GLU A 110 16.86 -2.23 -0.94
CA GLU A 110 17.61 -3.23 -1.71
C GLU A 110 18.94 -2.67 -2.25
N GLU A 111 18.94 -1.42 -2.72
CA GLU A 111 20.16 -0.74 -3.15
C GLU A 111 21.14 -0.49 -2.00
N GLU A 112 20.65 -0.13 -0.81
CA GLU A 112 21.50 0.03 0.37
C GLU A 112 22.08 -1.30 0.84
N LYS A 113 21.29 -2.37 0.87
CA LYS A 113 21.77 -3.72 1.20
C LYS A 113 22.85 -4.20 0.25
N LYS A 114 22.67 -4.00 -1.06
CA LYS A 114 23.72 -4.31 -2.06
C LYS A 114 25.00 -3.53 -1.82
N LYS A 115 24.90 -2.22 -1.55
CA LYS A 115 26.06 -1.37 -1.24
C LYS A 115 26.78 -1.81 0.04
N GLU A 116 26.06 -2.27 1.05
CA GLU A 116 26.65 -2.80 2.28
C GLU A 116 27.31 -4.17 2.07
N GLU A 117 26.68 -5.07 1.32
CA GLU A 117 27.23 -6.37 0.95
C GLU A 117 28.52 -6.23 0.14
N GLU A 118 28.55 -5.31 -0.84
CA GLU A 118 29.74 -4.99 -1.63
C GLU A 118 30.87 -4.40 -0.76
N LYS A 119 30.55 -3.49 0.17
CA LYS A 119 31.53 -2.93 1.12
C LYS A 119 32.08 -4.01 2.07
N MET A 120 31.23 -4.93 2.53
CA MET A 120 31.66 -6.03 3.39
C MET A 120 32.52 -7.04 2.63
N ALA A 121 32.17 -7.35 1.38
CA ALA A 121 32.98 -8.21 0.51
C ALA A 121 34.36 -7.58 0.21
N ALA A 122 34.41 -6.27 -0.08
CA ALA A 122 35.67 -5.55 -0.31
C ALA A 122 36.57 -5.52 0.94
N LYS A 123 36.01 -5.27 2.13
CA LYS A 123 36.77 -5.32 3.40
C LYS A 123 37.30 -6.72 3.69
N LYS A 124 36.51 -7.77 3.40
CA LYS A 124 36.93 -9.17 3.58
C LYS A 124 38.06 -9.55 2.61
N GLY A 125 37.96 -9.11 1.34
CA GLY A 125 39.02 -9.29 0.34
C GLY A 125 40.32 -8.59 0.72
N LEU A 126 40.26 -7.35 1.21
CA LEU A 126 41.44 -6.61 1.67
C LEU A 126 42.10 -7.26 2.88
N LYS A 127 41.31 -7.72 3.84
CA LYS A 127 41.80 -8.43 5.04
C LYS A 127 42.46 -9.76 4.67
N GLN A 128 41.94 -10.46 3.67
CA GLN A 128 42.53 -11.70 3.16
C GLN A 128 43.83 -11.44 2.38
N TYR A 129 43.89 -10.41 1.53
CA TYR A 129 45.12 -10.02 0.85
C TYR A 129 46.25 -9.65 1.84
N LEU A 130 45.93 -8.85 2.86
CA LEU A 130 46.88 -8.46 3.91
C LEU A 130 47.36 -9.65 4.76
N ALA A 131 46.52 -10.66 4.96
CA ALA A 131 46.90 -11.88 5.68
C ALA A 131 47.89 -12.76 4.87
N PHE A 132 47.85 -12.69 3.54
CA PHE A 132 48.78 -13.40 2.65
C PHE A 132 50.05 -12.60 2.33
N SER A 133 50.07 -11.29 2.56
CA SER A 133 51.21 -10.41 2.22
C SER A 133 52.18 -10.14 3.37
N CYS A 134 51.95 -10.69 4.57
CA CYS A 134 52.86 -10.52 5.71
C CYS A 134 54.04 -11.51 5.58
N PRO A 135 55.30 -11.06 5.38
CA PRO A 135 56.45 -11.94 5.34
C PRO A 135 56.76 -12.47 6.75
N ALA A 136 57.16 -13.76 6.83
CA ALA A 136 57.60 -14.43 8.04
C ALA A 136 58.87 -13.80 8.65
#